data_AF-A0A761TQ12-F1
#
_entry.id   AF-A0A761TQ12-F1
#
_cell.length_a   1.000
_cell.length_b   1.000
_cell.length_c   1.000
_cell.angle_alpha   90.00
_cell.angle_beta   90.00
_cell.angle_gamma   90.00
#
_symmetry.space_group_name_H-M   'P 1'
#
loop_
_entity.id
_entity.type
_entity.pdbx_description
1 polymer ?
#
loop_
_entity_poly.entity_id
_entity_poly.type
_entity_poly.pdbx_seq_one_letter_code
_entity_poly.pdbx_strand_id
1 'polypeptide(L)'
;MEKVIIKLDRRWELAEFAVFTKEYLQLYGFFYALQSRSKEVTSPTEKDGEVWGYSTMPWEGGHSVVNFFRGVYTSTPPEYRPVVKKIQYASPGFIELSALTDIAWQIAELVAAVAASILTANKVYDRVMRTYRQREWAKLKSDKLRLQNQEREIQLVANSVKALEKVMGLSEEQHKYLVRLSGADELVQLKMLLAVFRRATPLAELQESGKADFKGENDKDGKAPQHKN
;
A
#
# COMPACT_ATOMS: atom_id res chain seq x y z
N MET A 1 1.50 -20.71 4.40
CA MET A 1 0.47 -19.65 4.54
C MET A 1 -0.43 -19.99 5.71
N GLU A 2 -0.92 -18.98 6.39
CA GLU A 2 -1.65 -19.08 7.64
C GLU A 2 -3.08 -18.52 7.48
N LYS A 3 -3.92 -18.76 8.49
CA LYS A 3 -5.31 -18.31 8.53
C LYS A 3 -5.36 -16.84 8.95
N VAL A 4 -5.98 -16.02 8.11
CA VAL A 4 -6.26 -14.59 8.38
C VAL A 4 -7.76 -14.38 8.29
N ILE A 5 -8.35 -13.80 9.34
CA ILE A 5 -9.78 -13.50 9.41
C ILE A 5 -9.98 -11.99 9.30
N ILE A 6 -10.81 -11.58 8.35
CA ILE A 6 -11.32 -10.22 8.23
C ILE A 6 -12.81 -10.27 8.59
N LYS A 7 -13.21 -9.57 9.65
CA LYS A 7 -14.61 -9.59 10.11
C LYS A 7 -15.44 -8.69 9.19
N LEU A 8 -16.63 -9.15 8.85
CA LEU A 8 -17.60 -8.42 8.05
C LEU A 8 -18.82 -8.09 8.91
N ASP A 9 -19.28 -6.86 8.84
CA ASP A 9 -20.49 -6.41 9.50
C ASP A 9 -21.25 -5.43 8.59
N ARG A 10 -22.48 -5.08 8.99
CA ARG A 10 -23.42 -4.22 8.27
C ARG A 10 -23.72 -4.74 6.86
N ARG A 11 -24.44 -3.91 6.10
CA ARG A 11 -24.82 -4.23 4.73
C ARG A 11 -23.71 -3.83 3.78
N TRP A 12 -23.28 -4.78 2.95
CA TRP A 12 -22.31 -4.56 1.90
C TRP A 12 -23.02 -4.44 0.55
N GLU A 13 -22.62 -3.45 -0.24
CA GLU A 13 -22.93 -3.38 -1.65
C GLU A 13 -21.91 -4.20 -2.45
N LEU A 14 -22.33 -4.74 -3.60
CA LEU A 14 -21.44 -5.56 -4.43
C LEU A 14 -20.18 -4.79 -4.88
N ALA A 15 -20.33 -3.48 -5.13
CA ALA A 15 -19.21 -2.62 -5.47
C ALA A 15 -18.16 -2.53 -4.35
N GLU A 16 -18.59 -2.61 -3.09
CA GLU A 16 -17.68 -2.54 -1.94
C GLU A 16 -16.80 -3.79 -1.83
N PHE A 17 -17.32 -4.97 -2.19
CA PHE A 17 -16.50 -6.18 -2.29
C PHE A 17 -15.45 -6.07 -3.40
N ALA A 18 -15.80 -5.46 -4.53
CA ALA A 18 -14.86 -5.23 -5.62
C ALA A 18 -13.74 -4.26 -5.21
N VAL A 19 -14.09 -3.17 -4.52
CA VAL A 19 -13.13 -2.23 -3.94
C VAL A 19 -12.26 -2.96 -2.92
N PHE A 20 -12.86 -3.57 -1.89
CA PHE A 20 -12.15 -4.33 -0.86
C PHE A 20 -11.11 -5.28 -1.45
N THR A 21 -11.54 -6.16 -2.36
CA THR A 21 -10.68 -7.20 -2.92
C THR A 21 -9.54 -6.59 -3.71
N LYS A 22 -9.84 -5.61 -4.57
CA LYS A 22 -8.82 -4.96 -5.41
C LYS A 22 -7.79 -4.22 -4.57
N GLU A 23 -8.25 -3.38 -3.65
CA GLU A 23 -7.36 -2.53 -2.85
C GLU A 23 -6.52 -3.38 -1.89
N TYR A 24 -7.11 -4.42 -1.28
CA TYR A 24 -6.39 -5.37 -0.43
C TYR A 24 -5.29 -6.11 -1.19
N LEU A 25 -5.58 -6.63 -2.38
CA LEU A 25 -4.56 -7.34 -3.19
C LEU A 25 -3.40 -6.42 -3.62
N GLN A 26 -3.70 -5.15 -3.91
CA GLN A 26 -2.68 -4.17 -4.28
C GLN A 26 -1.75 -3.84 -3.10
N LEU A 27 -2.31 -3.64 -1.90
CA LEU A 27 -1.53 -3.45 -0.69
C LEU A 27 -0.73 -4.71 -0.32
N TYR A 28 -1.33 -5.89 -0.49
CA TYR A 28 -0.66 -7.17 -0.25
C TYR A 28 0.59 -7.34 -1.12
N GLY A 29 0.45 -7.11 -2.43
CA GLY A 29 1.59 -7.19 -3.35
C GLY A 29 2.69 -6.16 -3.02
N PHE A 30 2.29 -4.95 -2.63
CA PHE A 30 3.24 -3.92 -2.18
C PHE A 30 4.01 -4.36 -0.95
N PHE A 31 3.33 -4.77 0.13
CA PHE A 31 3.99 -5.19 1.35
C PHE A 31 4.82 -6.46 1.15
N TYR A 32 4.39 -7.38 0.29
CA TYR A 32 5.20 -8.54 -0.12
C TYR A 32 6.52 -8.10 -0.77
N ALA A 33 6.48 -7.11 -1.67
CA ALA A 33 7.67 -6.55 -2.31
C ALA A 33 8.68 -5.97 -1.31
N LEU A 34 8.22 -5.52 -0.14
CA LEU A 34 9.05 -4.95 0.93
C LEU A 34 9.63 -5.98 1.91
N GLN A 35 9.62 -7.27 1.58
CA GLN A 35 10.13 -8.33 2.45
C GLN A 35 11.41 -8.98 1.92
N SER A 36 12.22 -9.55 2.80
CA SER A 36 13.46 -10.25 2.41
C SER A 36 13.29 -11.47 1.52
N ARG A 37 12.10 -12.07 1.51
CA ARG A 37 11.71 -13.13 0.57
C ARG A 37 11.34 -12.63 -0.83
N SER A 38 11.26 -11.32 -1.05
CA SER A 38 10.90 -10.71 -2.34
C SER A 38 12.04 -10.68 -3.37
N LYS A 39 13.03 -11.59 -3.26
CA LYS A 39 14.27 -11.57 -4.04
C LYS A 39 14.06 -11.43 -5.57
N GLU A 40 12.91 -11.85 -6.08
CA GLU A 40 12.49 -11.75 -7.48
C GLU A 40 11.81 -10.40 -7.85
N VAL A 41 11.13 -9.74 -6.90
CA VAL A 41 10.40 -8.47 -7.13
C VAL A 41 11.35 -7.28 -7.32
N THR A 42 12.54 -7.40 -6.76
CA THR A 42 13.52 -6.31 -6.60
C THR A 42 14.73 -6.43 -7.52
N SER A 43 14.73 -7.42 -8.41
CA SER A 43 15.74 -7.55 -9.44
C SER A 43 15.28 -6.76 -10.66
N PRO A 44 15.97 -5.67 -11.03
CA PRO A 44 15.73 -5.03 -12.31
C PRO A 44 15.79 -6.09 -13.39
N THR A 45 14.83 -6.10 -14.30
CA THR A 45 14.94 -6.96 -15.47
C THR A 45 16.00 -6.30 -16.35
N GLU A 46 17.22 -6.84 -16.34
CA GLU A 46 18.22 -6.48 -17.35
C GLU A 46 17.71 -7.02 -18.68
N LYS A 47 17.07 -6.15 -19.46
CA LYS A 47 16.84 -6.37 -20.89
C LYS A 47 17.79 -5.46 -21.63
N ASP A 48 18.63 -6.05 -22.47
CA ASP A 48 19.53 -5.33 -23.39
C ASP A 48 20.52 -4.35 -22.71
N GLY A 49 20.95 -4.67 -21.48
CA GLY A 49 21.91 -3.83 -20.72
C GLY A 49 21.28 -2.62 -20.03
N GLU A 50 19.97 -2.43 -20.12
CA GLU A 50 19.23 -1.43 -19.36
C GLU A 50 18.57 -2.06 -18.12
N VAL A 51 18.76 -1.41 -16.98
CA VAL A 51 18.15 -1.76 -15.69
C VAL A 51 16.67 -1.39 -15.76
N TRP A 52 15.80 -2.32 -16.17
CA TRP A 52 14.36 -2.08 -16.23
C TRP A 52 13.75 -2.31 -14.84
N GLY A 53 13.29 -1.23 -14.20
CA GLY A 53 12.72 -1.24 -12.85
C GLY A 53 11.68 -0.15 -12.68
N TYR A 54 11.05 -0.06 -11.52
CA TYR A 54 10.08 1.03 -11.30
C TYR A 54 10.72 2.41 -11.32
N SER A 55 12.04 2.53 -11.13
CA SER A 55 12.79 3.78 -11.28
C SER A 55 12.76 4.36 -12.70
N THR A 56 12.63 3.52 -13.73
CA THR A 56 12.66 3.94 -15.14
C THR A 56 11.26 4.18 -15.72
N MET A 57 10.20 3.94 -14.95
CA MET A 57 8.85 4.28 -15.36
C MET A 57 8.65 5.80 -15.35
N PRO A 58 7.88 6.38 -16.28
CA PRO A 58 7.70 7.83 -16.35
C PRO A 58 7.00 8.41 -15.11
N TRP A 59 6.21 7.62 -14.37
CA TRP A 59 5.45 8.07 -13.19
C TRP A 59 4.60 9.33 -13.43
N GLU A 60 4.14 9.53 -14.67
CA GLU A 60 3.43 10.75 -15.13
C GLU A 60 1.92 10.71 -14.87
N GLY A 61 1.37 9.61 -14.31
CA GLY A 61 -0.06 9.54 -14.04
C GLY A 61 -0.59 8.17 -13.64
N GLY A 62 -1.92 8.02 -13.74
CA GLY A 62 -2.66 6.84 -13.27
C GLY A 62 -2.18 5.52 -13.89
N HIS A 63 -1.76 5.53 -15.16
CA HIS A 63 -1.25 4.35 -15.85
C HIS A 63 0.02 3.77 -15.18
N SER A 64 0.94 4.64 -14.73
CA SER A 64 2.16 4.21 -14.02
C SER A 64 1.80 3.55 -12.70
N VAL A 65 0.84 4.10 -11.97
CA VAL A 65 0.38 3.53 -10.69
C VAL A 65 -0.30 2.16 -10.90
N VAL A 66 -1.08 2.00 -11.97
CA VAL A 66 -1.70 0.70 -12.28
C VAL A 66 -0.64 -0.35 -12.61
N ASN A 67 0.36 -0.02 -13.42
CA ASN A 67 1.43 -0.94 -13.76
C ASN A 67 2.32 -1.27 -12.56
N PHE A 68 2.58 -0.30 -11.68
CA PHE A 68 3.25 -0.53 -10.41
C PHE A 68 2.57 -1.63 -9.59
N PHE A 69 1.28 -1.44 -9.28
CA PHE A 69 0.52 -2.40 -8.47
C PHE A 69 0.33 -3.74 -9.17
N ARG A 70 0.13 -3.75 -10.50
CA ARG A 70 0.10 -4.98 -11.28
C ARG A 70 1.43 -5.73 -11.12
N GLY A 71 2.55 -5.03 -11.29
CA GLY A 71 3.89 -5.63 -11.21
C GLY A 71 4.19 -6.24 -9.84
N VAL A 72 4.00 -5.49 -8.75
CA VAL A 72 4.29 -5.98 -7.39
C VAL A 72 3.36 -7.13 -6.98
N TYR A 73 2.13 -7.15 -7.49
CA TYR A 73 1.23 -8.27 -7.27
C TYR A 73 1.63 -9.50 -8.10
N THR A 74 1.97 -9.33 -9.37
CA THR A 74 2.39 -10.45 -10.24
C THR A 74 3.69 -11.09 -9.79
N SER A 75 4.59 -10.31 -9.21
CA SER A 75 5.87 -10.79 -8.67
C SER A 75 5.73 -11.51 -7.32
N THR A 76 4.54 -11.49 -6.71
CA THR A 76 4.22 -12.36 -5.58
C THR A 76 4.03 -13.78 -6.12
N PRO A 77 4.84 -14.79 -5.71
CA PRO A 77 4.70 -16.17 -6.14
C PRO A 77 3.30 -16.72 -5.83
N PRO A 78 2.70 -17.54 -6.72
CA PRO A 78 1.34 -18.05 -6.55
C PRO A 78 1.06 -18.70 -5.18
N GLU A 79 2.04 -19.40 -4.61
CA GLU A 79 1.99 -20.04 -3.29
C GLU A 79 1.92 -19.07 -2.10
N TYR A 80 2.28 -17.81 -2.31
CA TYR A 80 2.22 -16.73 -1.31
C TYR A 80 1.09 -15.73 -1.57
N ARG A 81 0.32 -15.89 -2.64
CA ARG A 81 -0.83 -15.02 -2.93
C ARG A 81 -2.00 -15.36 -1.99
N PRO A 82 -2.72 -14.36 -1.48
CA PRO A 82 -3.84 -14.61 -0.57
C PRO A 82 -4.97 -15.31 -1.34
N VAL A 83 -5.52 -16.38 -0.75
CA VAL A 83 -6.63 -17.14 -1.32
C VAL A 83 -7.79 -17.17 -0.34
N VAL A 84 -8.99 -16.90 -0.82
CA VAL A 84 -10.22 -17.05 -0.03
C VAL A 84 -10.45 -18.53 0.29
N LYS A 85 -10.50 -18.87 1.57
CA LYS A 85 -10.84 -20.22 2.07
C LYS A 85 -12.32 -20.35 2.38
N LYS A 86 -12.90 -19.33 2.99
CA LYS A 86 -14.31 -19.31 3.37
C LYS A 86 -14.80 -17.86 3.39
N ILE A 87 -16.04 -17.66 2.96
CA ILE A 87 -16.78 -16.42 3.20
C ILE A 87 -18.07 -16.80 3.89
N GLN A 88 -18.33 -16.18 5.04
CA GLN A 88 -19.62 -16.24 5.70
C GLN A 88 -20.20 -14.83 5.69
N TYR A 89 -21.26 -14.65 4.89
CA TYR A 89 -21.97 -13.38 4.77
C TYR A 89 -23.30 -13.47 5.52
N ALA A 90 -23.38 -12.80 6.66
CA ALA A 90 -24.57 -12.41 7.44
C ALA A 90 -24.04 -11.81 8.75
N SER A 91 -24.37 -10.56 9.07
CA SER A 91 -23.80 -9.85 10.22
C SER A 91 -24.09 -10.59 11.55
N PRO A 92 -23.05 -10.96 12.34
CA PRO A 92 -21.62 -10.85 12.06
C PRO A 92 -21.09 -11.96 11.13
N GLY A 93 -20.37 -11.56 10.08
CA GLY A 93 -19.77 -12.43 9.07
C GLY A 93 -18.23 -12.34 9.05
N PHE A 94 -17.60 -13.05 8.12
CA PHE A 94 -16.15 -12.97 7.92
C PHE A 94 -15.69 -13.42 6.53
N ILE A 95 -14.49 -12.99 6.15
CA ILE A 95 -13.69 -13.54 5.07
C ILE A 95 -12.47 -14.22 5.70
N GLU A 96 -12.34 -15.52 5.46
CA GLU A 96 -11.16 -16.29 5.82
C GLU A 96 -10.23 -16.37 4.61
N LEU A 97 -9.02 -15.87 4.79
CA LEU A 97 -7.95 -15.91 3.82
C LEU A 97 -6.87 -16.90 4.29
N SER A 98 -6.30 -17.64 3.35
CA SER A 98 -4.98 -18.23 3.51
C SER A 98 -3.97 -17.25 2.92
N ALA A 99 -3.15 -16.65 3.78
CA ALA A 99 -2.26 -15.55 3.43
C ALA A 99 -0.99 -15.55 4.31
N LEU A 100 -0.06 -14.64 4.04
CA LEU A 100 1.04 -14.33 4.95
C LEU A 100 0.52 -13.40 6.05
N THR A 101 0.52 -13.88 7.30
CA THR A 101 -0.06 -13.18 8.46
C THR A 101 0.62 -11.85 8.72
N ASP A 102 1.94 -11.80 8.59
CA ASP A 102 2.73 -10.58 8.77
C ASP A 102 2.35 -9.48 7.76
N ILE A 103 2.05 -9.84 6.51
CA ILE A 103 1.55 -8.89 5.51
C ILE A 103 0.13 -8.43 5.85
N ALA A 104 -0.74 -9.37 6.23
CA ALA A 104 -2.10 -9.02 6.61
C ALA A 104 -2.14 -8.04 7.80
N TRP A 105 -1.24 -8.23 8.77
CA TRP A 105 -1.05 -7.32 9.90
C TRP A 105 -0.56 -5.94 9.47
N GLN A 106 0.42 -5.86 8.56
CA GLN A 106 0.88 -4.57 8.02
C GLN A 106 -0.25 -3.81 7.30
N ILE A 107 -1.10 -4.52 6.55
CA ILE A 107 -2.29 -3.91 5.93
C ILE A 107 -3.25 -3.41 7.02
N ALA A 108 -3.52 -4.21 8.06
CA ALA A 108 -4.40 -3.82 9.15
C ALA A 108 -3.89 -2.59 9.91
N GLU A 109 -2.59 -2.53 10.19
CA GLU A 109 -1.93 -1.38 10.82
C GLU A 109 -2.04 -0.13 9.95
N LEU A 110 -1.74 -0.25 8.64
CA LEU A 110 -1.89 0.85 7.70
C LEU A 110 -3.34 1.36 7.64
N VAL A 111 -4.31 0.46 7.50
CA VAL A 111 -5.73 0.81 7.46
C VAL A 111 -6.17 1.47 8.76
N ALA A 112 -5.72 0.98 9.91
CA ALA A 112 -5.99 1.59 11.21
C ALA A 112 -5.34 2.97 11.36
N ALA A 113 -4.09 3.15 10.90
CA ALA A 113 -3.40 4.44 10.91
C ALA A 113 -4.11 5.47 10.03
N VAL A 114 -4.53 5.07 8.82
CA VAL A 114 -5.30 5.92 7.91
C VAL A 114 -6.67 6.24 8.53
N ALA A 115 -7.39 5.27 9.08
CA ALA A 115 -8.70 5.47 9.70
C ALA A 115 -8.65 6.39 10.94
N ALA A 116 -7.68 6.18 11.84
CA ALA A 116 -7.53 6.99 13.05
C ALA A 116 -7.13 8.44 12.75
N SER A 117 -6.55 8.68 11.58
CA SER A 117 -5.99 9.96 11.20
C SER A 117 -6.51 10.44 9.86
N ILE A 118 -7.72 10.07 9.41
CA ILE A 118 -8.20 10.43 8.06
C ILE A 118 -7.96 11.91 7.79
N LEU A 119 -8.31 12.81 8.73
CA LEU A 119 -8.05 14.24 8.58
C LEU A 119 -6.55 14.61 8.59
N THR A 120 -5.73 14.02 9.46
CA THR A 120 -4.30 14.38 9.60
C THR A 120 -3.45 13.76 8.51
N ALA A 121 -3.68 12.50 8.19
CA ALA A 121 -3.02 11.77 7.12
C ALA A 121 -3.45 12.31 5.75
N ASN A 122 -4.74 12.66 5.56
CA ASN A 122 -5.16 13.40 4.36
C ASN A 122 -4.53 14.80 4.33
N LYS A 123 -4.38 15.52 5.45
CA LYS A 123 -3.66 16.81 5.46
C LYS A 123 -2.19 16.66 5.06
N VAL A 124 -1.50 15.61 5.52
CA VAL A 124 -0.11 15.32 5.12
C VAL A 124 -0.07 15.02 3.63
N TYR A 125 -0.94 14.12 3.15
CA TYR A 125 -1.09 13.80 1.73
C TYR A 125 -1.41 15.03 0.88
N ASP A 126 -2.41 15.83 1.26
CA ASP A 126 -2.85 17.04 0.56
C ASP A 126 -1.76 18.09 0.53
N ARG A 127 -1.03 18.26 1.64
CA ARG A 127 0.12 19.17 1.70
C ARG A 127 1.20 18.74 0.72
N VAL A 128 1.59 17.47 0.76
CA VAL A 128 2.57 16.89 -0.15
C VAL A 128 2.13 17.07 -1.60
N MET A 129 0.87 16.73 -1.92
CA MET A 129 0.33 16.77 -3.27
C MET A 129 0.12 18.20 -3.79
N ARG A 130 -0.28 19.13 -2.92
CA ARG A 130 -0.39 20.56 -3.26
C ARG A 130 0.98 21.14 -3.59
N THR A 131 1.99 20.85 -2.76
CA THR A 131 3.36 21.29 -3.02
C THR A 131 3.92 20.68 -4.30
N TYR A 132 3.62 19.41 -4.56
CA TYR A 132 4.00 18.73 -5.81
C TYR A 132 3.43 19.45 -7.05
N ARG A 133 2.11 19.64 -7.11
CA ARG A 133 1.44 20.28 -8.27
C ARG A 133 1.85 21.73 -8.49
N GLN A 134 1.94 22.53 -7.42
CA GLN A 134 2.38 23.93 -7.53
C GLN A 134 3.79 24.05 -8.14
N ARG A 135 4.65 23.05 -7.93
CA ARG A 135 6.03 23.04 -8.44
C ARG A 135 6.15 22.47 -9.84
N GLU A 136 5.37 21.45 -10.22
CA GLU A 136 5.23 21.07 -11.63
C GLU A 136 4.84 22.28 -12.49
N TRP A 137 3.92 23.10 -12.00
CA TRP A 137 3.50 24.33 -12.68
C TRP A 137 4.60 25.40 -12.72
N ALA A 138 5.46 25.48 -11.69
CA ALA A 138 6.59 26.41 -11.66
C ALA A 138 7.70 26.02 -12.65
N LYS A 139 7.95 24.72 -12.85
CA LYS A 139 8.90 24.19 -13.84
C LYS A 139 8.54 24.56 -15.27
N LEU A 140 7.24 24.65 -15.59
CA LEU A 140 6.74 25.09 -16.89
C LEU A 140 6.90 26.60 -17.15
N LYS A 141 7.21 27.41 -16.12
CA LYS A 141 7.13 28.88 -16.19
C LYS A 141 8.49 29.59 -16.25
N SER A 142 9.62 28.94 -15.95
CA SER A 142 10.96 29.59 -16.02
C SER A 142 12.14 28.62 -15.94
N ASP A 143 12.99 28.60 -16.97
CA ASP A 143 14.28 27.87 -16.99
C ASP A 143 15.33 28.46 -16.03
N LYS A 144 15.17 29.73 -15.63
CA LYS A 144 16.16 30.48 -14.82
C LYS A 144 16.03 30.23 -13.31
N LEU A 145 14.88 29.74 -12.85
CA LEU A 145 14.59 29.37 -11.44
C LEU A 145 15.01 27.93 -11.09
N ARG A 146 15.61 27.21 -12.03
CA ARG A 146 15.78 25.76 -12.00
C ARG A 146 16.91 25.28 -11.07
N LEU A 147 18.00 26.03 -10.92
CA LEU A 147 19.17 25.61 -10.14
C LEU A 147 19.06 25.95 -8.64
N GLN A 148 18.52 27.13 -8.28
CA GLN A 148 18.38 27.53 -6.86
C GLN A 148 17.24 26.81 -6.11
N ASN A 149 16.31 26.18 -6.83
CA ASN A 149 15.21 25.42 -6.23
C ASN A 149 15.50 23.92 -6.07
N GLN A 150 16.57 23.39 -6.67
CA GLN A 150 16.86 21.94 -6.68
C GLN A 150 17.14 21.37 -5.29
N GLU A 151 18.00 22.00 -4.48
CA GLU A 151 18.31 21.49 -3.14
C GLU A 151 17.10 21.51 -2.19
N ARG A 152 16.29 22.58 -2.27
CA ARG A 152 15.02 22.69 -1.53
C ARG A 152 13.95 21.72 -2.06
N GLU A 153 14.03 21.31 -3.32
CA GLU A 153 13.18 20.28 -3.91
C GLU A 153 13.54 18.91 -3.35
N ILE A 154 14.81 18.53 -3.43
CA ILE A 154 15.33 17.25 -2.91
C ILE A 154 14.99 17.11 -1.43
N GLN A 155 15.30 18.12 -0.61
CA GLN A 155 15.04 18.06 0.83
C GLN A 155 13.55 17.91 1.16
N LEU A 156 12.66 18.54 0.37
CA LEU A 156 11.23 18.44 0.60
C LEU A 156 10.69 17.05 0.23
N VAL A 157 11.17 16.46 -0.87
CA VAL A 157 10.81 15.10 -1.28
C VAL A 157 11.26 14.12 -0.20
N ALA A 158 12.53 14.18 0.22
CA ALA A 158 13.07 13.36 1.31
C ALA A 158 12.24 13.47 2.60
N ASN A 159 11.86 14.69 3.00
CA ASN A 159 11.03 14.91 4.18
C ASN A 159 9.61 14.34 4.02
N SER A 160 9.05 14.40 2.82
CA SER A 160 7.72 13.88 2.51
C SER A 160 7.70 12.35 2.51
N VAL A 161 8.74 11.72 1.97
CA VAL A 161 8.95 10.27 2.05
C VAL A 161 8.97 9.84 3.52
N LYS A 162 9.88 10.41 4.32
CA LYS A 162 9.99 10.11 5.77
C LYS A 162 8.67 10.31 6.52
N ALA A 163 7.92 11.36 6.21
CA ALA A 163 6.63 11.61 6.83
C ALA A 163 5.60 10.52 6.49
N LEU A 164 5.52 10.10 5.23
CA LEU A 164 4.60 9.03 4.81
C LEU A 164 5.03 7.67 5.34
N GLU A 165 6.33 7.34 5.33
CA GLU A 165 6.85 6.10 5.91
C GLU A 165 6.48 5.97 7.38
N LYS A 166 6.61 7.08 8.14
CA LYS A 166 6.20 7.14 9.54
C LYS A 166 4.69 6.93 9.72
N VAL A 167 3.87 7.54 8.88
CA VAL A 167 2.40 7.37 8.92
C VAL A 167 2.03 5.91 8.60
N MET A 168 2.74 5.28 7.68
CA MET A 168 2.51 3.88 7.28
C MET A 168 3.15 2.86 8.22
N GLY A 169 3.94 3.30 9.22
CA GLY A 169 4.61 2.40 10.15
C GLY A 169 5.70 1.53 9.51
N LEU A 170 6.34 1.99 8.42
CA LEU A 170 7.37 1.19 7.75
C LEU A 170 8.61 1.01 8.62
N SER A 171 9.12 -0.21 8.69
CA SER A 171 10.37 -0.55 9.37
C SER A 171 11.60 -0.10 8.55
N GLU A 172 12.76 -0.01 9.19
CA GLU A 172 14.02 0.28 8.49
C GLU A 172 14.35 -0.75 7.40
N GLU A 173 13.98 -2.01 7.60
CA GLU A 173 14.17 -3.06 6.60
C GLU A 173 13.26 -2.81 5.38
N GLN A 174 11.98 -2.49 5.62
CA GLN A 174 11.04 -2.16 4.55
C GLN A 174 11.46 -0.90 3.79
N HIS A 175 12.01 0.10 4.48
CA HIS A 175 12.60 1.27 3.84
C HIS A 175 13.72 0.87 2.86
N LYS A 176 14.63 -0.03 3.25
CA LYS A 176 15.69 -0.52 2.35
C LYS A 176 15.13 -1.17 1.09
N TYR A 177 14.07 -1.97 1.21
CA TYR A 177 13.39 -2.55 0.05
C TYR A 177 12.68 -1.50 -0.80
N LEU A 178 12.09 -0.47 -0.19
CA LEU A 178 11.48 0.65 -0.92
C LEU A 178 12.54 1.43 -1.72
N VAL A 179 13.70 1.71 -1.13
CA VAL A 179 14.86 2.32 -1.80
C VAL A 179 15.29 1.46 -2.98
N ARG A 180 15.37 0.13 -2.81
CA ARG A 180 15.71 -0.77 -3.92
C ARG A 180 14.65 -0.78 -5.03
N LEU A 181 13.37 -0.86 -4.65
CA LEU A 181 12.23 -0.91 -5.58
C LEU A 181 12.14 0.36 -6.44
N SER A 182 12.44 1.50 -5.85
CA SER A 182 12.45 2.82 -6.48
C SER A 182 13.75 3.15 -7.22
N GLY A 183 14.75 2.26 -7.22
CA GLY A 183 16.08 2.54 -7.77
C GLY A 183 16.78 3.72 -7.10
N ALA A 184 16.56 3.89 -5.79
CA ALA A 184 17.04 4.99 -4.96
C ALA A 184 16.52 6.40 -5.35
N ASP A 185 15.51 6.48 -6.21
CA ASP A 185 14.87 7.75 -6.57
C ASP A 185 13.79 8.10 -5.53
N GLU A 186 14.06 9.12 -4.69
CA GLU A 186 13.14 9.57 -3.65
C GLU A 186 11.81 10.12 -4.19
N LEU A 187 11.78 10.65 -5.42
CA LEU A 187 10.54 11.09 -6.05
C LEU A 187 9.68 9.89 -6.44
N VAL A 188 10.29 8.83 -6.95
CA VAL A 188 9.64 7.55 -7.21
C VAL A 188 9.11 6.95 -5.91
N GLN A 189 9.90 6.95 -4.83
CA GLN A 189 9.46 6.51 -3.49
C GLN A 189 8.24 7.30 -3.04
N LEU A 190 8.28 8.62 -3.13
CA LEU A 190 7.17 9.48 -2.76
C LEU A 190 5.89 9.12 -3.53
N LYS A 191 6.00 8.91 -4.86
CA LYS A 191 4.86 8.54 -5.70
C LYS A 191 4.32 7.15 -5.37
N MET A 192 5.18 6.18 -5.07
CA MET A 192 4.78 4.85 -4.59
C MET A 192 3.98 4.97 -3.28
N LEU A 193 4.51 5.70 -2.30
CA LEU A 193 3.87 5.90 -1.00
C LEU A 193 2.53 6.63 -1.13
N LEU A 194 2.46 7.71 -1.93
CA LEU A 194 1.20 8.41 -2.20
C LEU A 194 0.16 7.48 -2.87
N ALA A 195 0.61 6.60 -3.76
CA ALA A 195 -0.26 5.62 -4.39
C ALA A 195 -0.79 4.60 -3.35
N VAL A 196 0.06 4.07 -2.47
CA VAL A 196 -0.30 3.16 -1.38
C VAL A 196 -1.30 3.81 -0.43
N PHE A 197 -1.05 5.06 -0.02
CA PHE A 197 -1.96 5.82 0.83
C PHE A 197 -3.38 5.87 0.24
N ARG A 198 -3.49 6.20 -1.05
CA ARG A 198 -4.77 6.24 -1.77
C ARG A 198 -5.47 4.87 -1.86
N ARG A 199 -4.74 3.76 -1.82
CA ARG A 199 -5.31 2.41 -1.78
C ARG A 199 -5.78 2.00 -0.40
N ALA A 200 -5.16 2.52 0.65
CA ALA A 200 -5.57 2.29 2.02
C ALA A 200 -6.86 3.07 2.38
N THR A 201 -7.10 4.24 1.76
CA THR A 201 -8.26 5.09 2.08
C THR A 201 -9.61 4.36 1.99
N PRO A 202 -9.96 3.66 0.89
CA PRO A 202 -11.26 2.98 0.82
C PRO A 202 -11.41 1.85 1.84
N LEU A 203 -10.31 1.17 2.19
CA LEU A 203 -10.33 0.15 3.25
C LEU A 203 -10.51 0.78 4.64
N ALA A 204 -9.91 1.95 4.86
CA ALA A 204 -10.09 2.72 6.09
C ALA A 204 -11.53 3.23 6.22
N GLU A 205 -12.17 3.65 5.14
CA GLU A 205 -13.59 4.02 5.11
C GLU A 205 -14.50 2.81 5.42
N LEU A 206 -14.19 1.63 4.88
CA LEU A 206 -14.89 0.38 5.25
C LEU A 206 -14.72 0.04 6.73
N GLN A 207 -13.55 0.31 7.31
CA GLN A 207 -13.30 0.08 8.74
C GLN A 207 -13.99 1.10 9.64
N GLU A 208 -13.91 2.40 9.32
CA GLU A 208 -14.56 3.47 10.08
C GLU A 208 -16.09 3.34 10.03
N SER A 209 -16.62 2.96 8.87
CA SER A 209 -18.04 2.62 8.74
C SER A 209 -18.43 1.30 9.38
N GLY A 210 -17.52 0.60 10.07
CA GLY A 210 -17.77 -0.65 10.78
C GLY A 210 -18.20 -1.80 9.86
N LYS A 211 -17.90 -1.72 8.56
CA LYS A 211 -18.23 -2.78 7.59
C LYS A 211 -17.18 -3.89 7.59
N ALA A 212 -15.91 -3.52 7.74
CA ALA A 212 -14.78 -4.44 7.78
C ALA A 212 -13.93 -4.21 9.03
N ASP A 213 -13.46 -5.27 9.68
CA ASP A 213 -12.39 -5.17 10.67
C ASP A 213 -11.20 -6.02 10.22
N PHE A 214 -10.07 -5.34 10.01
CA PHE A 214 -8.82 -5.93 9.55
C PHE A 214 -7.93 -6.38 10.70
N LYS A 215 -8.23 -6.00 11.95
CA LYS A 215 -7.52 -6.47 13.15
C LYS A 215 -7.94 -7.92 13.41
N GLY A 216 -7.38 -8.84 12.63
CA GLY A 216 -7.70 -10.25 12.73
C GLY A 216 -7.49 -10.78 14.14
N GLU A 217 -8.30 -11.76 14.55
CA GLU A 217 -8.00 -12.59 15.71
C GLU A 217 -6.83 -13.51 15.35
N ASN A 218 -5.72 -13.38 16.08
CA ASN A 218 -4.72 -14.45 16.10
C ASN A 218 -5.38 -15.65 16.80
N ASP A 219 -5.63 -16.71 16.05
CA ASP A 219 -6.02 -18.02 16.57
C ASP A 219 -4.78 -18.66 17.24
N LYS A 220 -4.29 -18.04 18.33
CA LYS A 220 -3.43 -18.70 19.32
C LYS A 220 -4.25 -19.35 20.43
N ASP A 221 -5.55 -19.07 20.49
CA ASP A 221 -6.48 -19.67 21.43
C ASP A 221 -7.55 -20.46 20.67
N GLY A 222 -7.19 -21.69 20.27
CA GLY A 222 -8.09 -22.63 19.61
C GLY A 222 -9.30 -23.00 20.48
N LYS A 223 -10.35 -22.19 20.41
CA LYS A 223 -11.71 -22.59 20.82
C LYS A 223 -12.68 -22.24 19.71
N ALA A 224 -12.99 -23.27 18.91
CA ALA A 224 -14.15 -23.25 18.04
C ALA A 224 -15.42 -22.88 18.84
N PRO A 225 -16.33 -22.06 18.29
CA PRO A 225 -17.62 -21.83 18.90
C PRO A 225 -18.38 -23.16 18.97
N GLN A 226 -18.61 -23.64 20.20
CA GLN A 226 -19.50 -24.75 20.46
C GLN A 226 -20.92 -24.31 20.08
N HIS A 227 -21.43 -24.84 18.97
CA HIS A 227 -22.86 -24.86 18.72
C HIS A 227 -23.51 -25.69 19.83
N LYS A 228 -24.24 -25.02 20.72
CA LYS A 228 -25.24 -25.69 21.56
C LYS A 228 -26.52 -25.79 20.73
N ASN A 229 -26.86 -27.03 20.37
CA ASN A 229 -28.25 -27.42 20.14
C ASN A 229 -28.94 -27.60 21.50
#